data_AF-A0A932YUT5-F1
#
_entry.id   AF-A0A932YUT5-F1
#
_cell.length_a   1.000
_cell.length_b   1.000
_cell.length_c   1.000
_cell.angle_alpha   90.00
_cell.angle_beta   90.00
_cell.angle_gamma   90.00
#
_symmetry.space_group_name_H-M   'P 1'
#
loop_
_entity.id
_entity.type
_entity.pdbx_description
1 polymer ?
#
loop_
_entity_poly.entity_id
_entity_poly.type
_entity_poly.pdbx_seq_one_letter_code
_entity_poly.pdbx_strand_id
1 'polypeptide(L)'
;MAEKPPKMYEAEPAGSLDHLSEQERIERYIRSFEEPADLLLLQLDASIRRGEYPYVIGLEASGRIPALIVGKYISELYKRGGQPPPQRLFVAPHYEATSTPQLKALFDDAEKIKSEGKRVLIIDDTLFKGDSLIDATRELRKYGIPFDIGIFLAINKNPEDVEHMKGFLEASAFYVGDFTVYTDEMDDAAVPRPIEKRKDLLGVRRFPRMVIADLDPTPSPISERDIQDADVFRLGREHIDALVNNLVQKHTKN
;
A
#
# COMPACT_ATOMS: atom_id res chain seq x y z
N MET A 1 -0.62 13.89 -26.67
CA MET A 1 -0.03 12.55 -26.46
C MET A 1 -1.11 11.55 -26.76
N ALA A 2 -0.86 10.54 -27.59
CA ALA A 2 -1.85 9.49 -27.82
C ALA A 2 -1.98 8.64 -26.55
N GLU A 3 -3.21 8.39 -26.08
CA GLU A 3 -3.45 7.47 -24.96
C GLU A 3 -3.02 6.07 -25.38
N LYS A 4 -2.13 5.45 -24.59
CA LYS A 4 -1.74 4.06 -24.80
C LYS A 4 -2.95 3.19 -24.41
N PRO A 5 -3.41 2.27 -25.26
CA PRO A 5 -4.52 1.39 -24.90
C PRO A 5 -4.19 0.60 -23.62
N PRO A 6 -5.19 0.29 -22.77
CA PRO A 6 -4.96 -0.48 -21.55
C PRO A 6 -4.33 -1.83 -21.89
N LYS A 7 -3.35 -2.25 -21.08
CA LYS A 7 -2.74 -3.57 -21.22
C LYS A 7 -3.78 -4.61 -20.84
N MET A 8 -4.13 -5.49 -21.77
CA MET A 8 -4.83 -6.72 -21.43
C MET A 8 -3.80 -7.71 -20.86
N TYR A 9 -3.95 -8.07 -19.59
CA TYR A 9 -3.16 -9.13 -18.99
C TYR A 9 -3.97 -10.43 -19.09
N GLU A 10 -3.49 -11.37 -19.90
CA GLU A 10 -3.98 -12.74 -19.80
C GLU A 10 -3.56 -13.28 -18.42
N ALA A 11 -4.52 -13.74 -17.64
CA ALA A 11 -4.22 -14.40 -16.37
C ALA A 11 -3.29 -15.58 -16.65
N GLU A 12 -2.12 -15.61 -16.01
CA GLU A 12 -1.28 -16.80 -16.11
C GLU A 12 -2.09 -18.02 -15.62
N PRO A 13 -1.99 -19.17 -16.31
CA PRO A 13 -2.76 -20.34 -15.95
C PRO A 13 -2.48 -20.72 -14.50
N ALA A 14 -3.55 -20.95 -13.73
CA ALA A 14 -3.46 -21.39 -12.34
C ALA A 14 -2.58 -22.66 -12.26
N GLY A 15 -1.40 -22.53 -11.65
CA GLY A 15 -0.36 -23.57 -11.59
C GLY A 15 1.01 -23.14 -12.17
N SER A 16 1.09 -22.02 -12.90
CA SER A 16 2.35 -21.51 -13.45
C SER A 16 3.36 -21.04 -12.40
N LEU A 17 2.97 -20.89 -11.14
CA LEU A 17 3.83 -20.40 -10.06
C LEU A 17 4.23 -21.48 -9.06
N ASP A 18 3.61 -22.66 -9.12
CA ASP A 18 3.77 -23.71 -8.10
C ASP A 18 5.16 -24.37 -8.13
N HIS A 19 5.91 -24.18 -9.22
CA HIS A 19 7.28 -24.68 -9.38
C HIS A 19 8.35 -23.68 -8.94
N LEU A 20 7.98 -22.43 -8.66
CA LEU A 20 8.93 -21.40 -8.24
C LEU A 20 9.27 -21.56 -6.76
N SER A 21 10.54 -21.35 -6.42
CA SER A 21 10.95 -21.18 -5.03
C SER A 21 10.25 -19.96 -4.42
N GLU A 22 10.12 -19.95 -3.09
CA GLU A 22 9.55 -18.81 -2.37
C GLU A 22 10.30 -17.50 -2.66
N GLN A 23 11.62 -17.57 -2.80
CA GLN A 23 12.46 -16.44 -3.18
C GLN A 23 12.09 -15.88 -4.55
N GLU A 24 11.94 -16.74 -5.57
CA GLU A 24 11.54 -16.31 -6.91
C GLU A 24 10.13 -15.70 -6.92
N ARG A 25 9.21 -16.23 -6.10
CA ARG A 25 7.85 -15.68 -5.96
C ARG A 25 7.88 -14.28 -5.34
N ILE A 26 8.68 -14.06 -4.29
CA ILE A 26 8.87 -12.75 -3.64
C ILE A 26 9.50 -11.75 -4.61
N GLU A 27 10.58 -12.15 -5.28
CA GLU A 27 11.26 -11.30 -6.26
C GLU A 27 10.29 -10.89 -7.38
N ARG A 28 9.57 -11.86 -7.95
CA ARG A 28 8.60 -11.61 -9.02
C ARG A 28 7.48 -10.68 -8.58
N TYR A 29 6.96 -10.87 -7.36
CA TYR A 29 5.93 -10.01 -6.78
C TYR A 29 6.43 -8.59 -6.52
N ILE A 30 7.65 -8.41 -6.02
CA ILE A 30 8.19 -7.05 -5.82
C ILE A 30 8.50 -6.38 -7.16
N ARG A 31 9.04 -7.13 -8.13
CA ARG A 31 9.30 -6.62 -9.49
C ARG A 31 8.02 -6.19 -10.21
N SER A 32 6.87 -6.82 -9.94
CA SER A 32 5.61 -6.40 -10.57
C SER A 32 5.18 -4.98 -10.19
N PHE A 33 5.73 -4.43 -9.10
CA PHE A 33 5.49 -3.05 -8.70
C PHE A 33 6.40 -2.03 -9.38
N GLU A 34 7.43 -2.43 -10.15
CA GLU A 34 8.41 -1.50 -10.70
C GLU A 34 7.81 -0.47 -11.66
N GLU A 35 7.08 -0.92 -12.69
CA GLU A 35 6.48 -0.03 -13.67
C GLU A 35 5.34 0.82 -13.05
N PRO A 36 4.39 0.26 -12.28
CA PRO A 36 3.38 1.08 -11.62
C PRO A 36 3.96 2.08 -10.61
N ALA A 37 5.01 1.70 -9.85
CA ALA A 37 5.70 2.62 -8.95
C ALA A 37 6.31 3.79 -9.71
N ASP A 38 6.99 3.53 -10.82
CA ASP A 38 7.63 4.54 -11.65
C ASP A 38 6.63 5.60 -12.11
N LEU A 39 5.51 5.15 -12.70
CA LEU A 39 4.44 6.01 -13.19
C LEU A 39 3.74 6.79 -12.07
N LEU A 40 3.50 6.14 -10.93
CA LEU A 40 2.91 6.78 -9.75
C LEU A 40 3.84 7.86 -9.19
N LEU A 41 5.13 7.56 -9.04
CA LEU A 41 6.12 8.47 -8.47
C LEU A 41 6.41 9.66 -9.38
N LEU A 42 6.33 9.51 -10.70
CA LEU A 42 6.40 10.63 -11.64
C LEU A 42 5.26 11.64 -11.42
N GLN A 43 4.05 11.17 -11.15
CA GLN A 43 2.91 12.04 -10.85
C GLN A 43 3.07 12.75 -9.49
N LEU A 44 3.66 12.06 -8.51
CA LEU A 44 3.90 12.59 -7.16
C LEU A 44 5.12 13.52 -7.07
N ASP A 45 6.02 13.52 -8.06
CA ASP A 45 7.36 14.13 -7.98
C ASP A 45 7.33 15.59 -7.49
N ALA A 46 6.43 16.41 -8.03
CA ALA A 46 6.32 17.82 -7.65
C ALA A 46 5.98 18.01 -6.17
N SER A 47 5.03 17.22 -5.64
CA SER A 47 4.61 17.27 -4.23
C SER A 47 5.67 16.70 -3.30
N ILE A 48 6.36 15.63 -3.73
CA ILE A 48 7.50 15.06 -3.00
C ILE A 48 8.62 16.10 -2.90
N ARG A 49 9.02 16.78 -3.99
CA ARG A 49 10.10 17.78 -3.92
C ARG A 49 9.79 18.94 -2.99
N ARG A 50 8.51 19.27 -2.79
CA ARG A 50 8.05 20.31 -1.86
C ARG A 50 7.97 19.84 -0.40
N GLY A 51 8.19 18.56 -0.11
CA GLY A 51 8.14 18.05 1.26
C GLY A 51 6.74 17.94 1.84
N GLU A 52 5.72 17.74 0.99
CA GLU A 52 4.32 17.86 1.40
C GLU A 52 3.80 16.69 2.23
N TYR A 53 4.48 15.54 2.22
CA TYR A 53 4.04 14.30 2.85
C TYR A 53 4.82 14.00 4.14
N PRO A 54 4.34 14.39 5.33
CA PRO A 54 4.90 13.96 6.61
C PRO A 54 4.48 12.54 7.00
N TYR A 55 3.41 12.00 6.40
CA TYR A 55 2.90 10.65 6.66
C TYR A 55 2.61 9.91 5.35
N VAL A 56 2.93 8.61 5.33
CA VAL A 56 2.53 7.67 4.30
C VAL A 56 1.76 6.52 4.97
N ILE A 57 0.52 6.28 4.54
CA ILE A 57 -0.35 5.23 5.09
C ILE A 57 -0.49 4.11 4.06
N GLY A 58 -0.10 2.89 4.40
CA GLY A 58 -0.45 1.70 3.64
C GLY A 58 -1.77 1.09 4.12
N LEU A 59 -2.66 0.73 3.21
CA LEU A 59 -3.92 0.05 3.56
C LEU A 59 -3.78 -1.47 3.53
N GLU A 60 -4.48 -2.12 4.46
CA GLU A 60 -4.58 -3.58 4.57
C GLU A 60 -3.22 -4.31 4.61
N ALA A 61 -3.22 -5.61 4.32
CA ALA A 61 -2.00 -6.37 4.11
C ALA A 61 -1.35 -6.06 2.75
N SER A 62 -2.16 -5.83 1.71
CA SER A 62 -1.70 -5.69 0.32
C SER A 62 -1.02 -4.35 0.05
N GLY A 63 -1.52 -3.24 0.61
CA GLY A 63 -0.91 -1.91 0.48
C GLY A 63 0.38 -1.71 1.28
N ARG A 64 0.82 -2.69 2.09
CA ARG A 64 2.05 -2.56 2.90
C ARG A 64 3.30 -2.42 2.06
N ILE A 65 3.49 -3.30 1.09
CA ILE A 65 4.68 -3.29 0.22
C ILE A 65 4.72 -2.03 -0.65
N PRO A 66 3.62 -1.66 -1.35
CA PRO A 66 3.50 -0.37 -2.02
C PRO A 66 3.87 0.83 -1.14
N ALA A 67 3.33 0.91 0.09
CA ALA A 67 3.61 2.01 1.01
C ALA A 67 5.07 2.00 1.49
N LEU A 68 5.71 0.83 1.63
CA LEU A 68 7.14 0.72 1.91
C LEU A 68 7.98 1.24 0.75
N ILE A 69 7.66 0.86 -0.50
CA ILE A 69 8.35 1.33 -1.70
C ILE A 69 8.26 2.86 -1.78
N VAL A 70 7.04 3.41 -1.77
CA VAL A 70 6.80 4.86 -1.89
C VAL A 70 7.40 5.61 -0.70
N GLY A 71 7.12 5.16 0.52
CA GLY A 71 7.62 5.84 1.72
C GLY A 71 9.14 5.82 1.84
N LYS A 72 9.81 4.75 1.36
CA LYS A 72 11.27 4.71 1.30
C LYS A 72 11.83 5.64 0.22
N TYR A 73 11.22 5.63 -0.97
CA TYR A 73 11.59 6.56 -2.05
C TYR A 73 11.51 8.03 -1.59
N ILE A 74 10.39 8.43 -0.97
CA ILE A 74 10.20 9.77 -0.41
C ILE A 74 11.26 10.07 0.66
N SER A 75 11.54 9.12 1.56
CA SER A 75 12.55 9.28 2.61
C SER A 75 13.94 9.60 2.04
N GLU A 76 14.35 8.92 0.95
CA GLU A 76 15.63 9.16 0.30
C GLU A 76 15.71 10.56 -0.34
N LEU A 77 14.63 11.02 -0.98
CA LEU A 77 14.59 12.36 -1.55
C LEU A 77 14.55 13.46 -0.49
N TYR A 78 13.77 13.26 0.57
CA TYR A 78 13.70 14.19 1.71
C TYR A 78 15.06 14.32 2.40
N LYS A 79 15.75 13.20 2.63
CA LYS A 79 17.10 13.18 3.21
C LYS A 79 18.09 14.01 2.38
N ARG A 80 18.03 13.91 1.05
CA ARG A 80 18.87 14.74 0.14
C ARG A 80 18.52 16.22 0.21
N GLY A 81 17.25 16.54 0.42
CA GLY A 81 16.73 17.91 0.58
C GLY A 81 16.79 18.48 2.00
N GLY A 82 17.34 17.74 2.98
CA GLY A 82 17.38 18.17 4.39
C GLY A 82 16.02 18.17 5.09
N GLN A 83 15.04 17.45 4.56
CA GLN A 83 13.69 17.31 5.12
C GLN A 83 13.59 16.04 5.99
N PRO A 84 12.76 16.03 7.05
CA PRO A 84 12.56 14.85 7.89
C PRO A 84 11.79 13.76 7.12
N PRO A 85 12.20 12.48 7.17
CA PRO A 85 11.52 11.41 6.43
C PRO A 85 10.06 11.25 6.89
N PRO A 86 9.14 10.83 6.00
CA PRO A 86 7.76 10.59 6.38
C PRO A 86 7.65 9.44 7.39
N GLN A 87 6.75 9.57 8.35
CA GLN A 87 6.34 8.44 9.18
C GLN A 87 5.45 7.51 8.35
N ARG A 88 5.78 6.20 8.36
CA ARG A 88 4.99 5.17 7.68
C ARG A 88 4.04 4.51 8.68
N LEU A 89 2.76 4.46 8.33
CA LEU A 89 1.71 3.85 9.11
C LEU A 89 1.01 2.77 8.27
N PHE A 90 0.46 1.74 8.92
CA PHE A 90 -0.30 0.70 8.24
C PHE A 90 -1.64 0.53 8.93
N VAL A 91 -2.73 0.58 8.16
CA VAL A 91 -4.10 0.57 8.70
C VAL A 91 -4.88 -0.56 8.06
N ALA A 92 -5.65 -1.30 8.87
CA ALA A 92 -6.62 -2.29 8.40
C ALA A 92 -8.02 -1.66 8.43
N PRO A 93 -8.51 -1.08 7.33
CA PRO A 93 -9.84 -0.51 7.22
C PRO A 93 -10.90 -1.60 7.35
N HIS A 94 -11.39 -1.84 8.57
CA HIS A 94 -12.65 -2.52 8.93
C HIS A 94 -12.79 -2.66 10.46
N TYR A 95 -11.74 -2.33 11.23
CA TYR A 95 -11.77 -2.32 12.69
C TYR A 95 -11.56 -0.90 13.19
N GLU A 96 -12.66 -0.22 13.56
CA GLU A 96 -12.72 1.03 14.34
C GLU A 96 -11.46 1.91 14.21
N ALA A 97 -11.36 2.65 13.10
CA ALA A 97 -10.29 3.61 12.83
C ALA A 97 -10.13 4.69 13.92
N THR A 98 -11.04 4.74 14.89
CA THR A 98 -11.05 5.65 16.04
C THR A 98 -10.00 5.36 17.12
N SER A 99 -9.24 4.27 17.09
CA SER A 99 -8.39 3.93 18.27
C SER A 99 -7.18 3.02 18.05
N THR A 100 -6.59 2.96 16.84
CA THR A 100 -5.25 2.36 16.75
C THR A 100 -4.20 3.35 17.30
N PRO A 101 -3.32 2.95 18.23
CA PRO A 101 -2.24 3.81 18.72
C PRO A 101 -1.36 4.41 17.62
N GLN A 102 -1.31 3.76 16.46
CA GLN A 102 -0.58 4.17 15.28
C GLN A 102 -1.14 5.44 14.64
N LEU A 103 -2.47 5.59 14.59
CA LEU A 103 -3.12 6.79 14.05
C LEU A 103 -3.17 7.93 15.06
N LYS A 104 -3.02 7.65 16.36
CA LYS A 104 -3.00 8.69 17.40
C LYS A 104 -1.96 9.77 17.10
N ALA A 105 -0.73 9.38 16.75
CA ALA A 105 0.34 10.33 16.43
C ALA A 105 -0.02 11.24 15.24
N LEU A 106 -0.67 10.68 14.22
CA LEU A 106 -1.15 11.45 13.06
C LEU A 106 -2.23 12.45 13.46
N PHE A 107 -3.18 12.04 14.32
CA PHE A 107 -4.25 12.92 14.79
C PHE A 107 -3.77 13.98 15.79
N ASP A 108 -2.78 13.65 16.62
CA ASP A 108 -2.11 14.62 17.49
C ASP A 108 -1.42 15.72 16.65
N ASP A 109 -0.90 15.37 15.46
CA ASP A 109 -0.24 16.29 14.54
C ASP A 109 -1.21 16.99 13.56
N ALA A 110 -2.52 16.77 13.64
CA ALA A 110 -3.49 17.24 12.65
C ALA A 110 -3.43 18.76 12.39
N GLU A 111 -3.38 19.58 13.44
CA GLU A 111 -3.30 21.04 13.30
C GLU A 111 -1.99 21.48 12.65
N LYS A 112 -0.89 20.81 12.97
CA LYS A 112 0.43 21.07 12.36
C LYS A 112 0.41 20.74 10.87
N ILE A 113 -0.11 19.57 10.50
CA ILE A 113 -0.26 19.17 9.09
C ILE A 113 -1.03 20.24 8.31
N LYS A 114 -2.17 20.69 8.84
CA LYS A 114 -3.03 21.70 8.20
C LYS A 114 -2.34 23.07 8.07
N SER A 115 -1.75 23.58 9.16
CA SER A 115 -1.09 24.88 9.20
C SER A 115 0.17 24.97 8.32
N GLU A 116 0.88 23.85 8.14
CA GLU A 116 2.04 23.77 7.25
C GLU A 116 1.65 23.53 5.77
N GLY A 117 0.35 23.41 5.46
CA GLY A 117 -0.13 23.08 4.11
C GLY A 117 0.29 21.68 3.64
N LYS A 118 0.61 20.80 4.58
CA LYS A 118 1.04 19.41 4.32
C LYS A 118 -0.16 18.49 4.19
N ARG A 119 0.08 17.29 3.66
CA ARG A 119 -0.96 16.30 3.33
C ARG A 119 -0.53 14.90 3.70
N VAL A 120 -1.47 14.04 4.08
CA VAL A 120 -1.22 12.61 4.27
C VAL A 120 -1.26 11.91 2.91
N LEU A 121 -0.32 11.02 2.63
CA LEU A 121 -0.36 10.19 1.42
C LEU A 121 -0.87 8.78 1.76
N ILE A 122 -2.05 8.41 1.26
CA ILE A 122 -2.58 7.05 1.35
C ILE A 122 -2.10 6.26 0.15
N ILE A 123 -1.55 5.07 0.38
CA ILE A 123 -1.06 4.15 -0.64
C ILE A 123 -1.76 2.80 -0.53
N ASP A 124 -2.22 2.29 -1.67
CA ASP A 124 -2.73 0.93 -1.80
C ASP A 124 -2.18 0.26 -3.06
N ASP A 125 -2.18 -1.08 -3.08
CA ASP A 125 -1.76 -1.83 -4.26
C ASP A 125 -2.80 -1.74 -5.37
N THR A 126 -4.08 -1.87 -5.01
CA THR A 126 -5.15 -2.09 -5.99
C THR A 126 -6.41 -1.28 -5.68
N LEU A 127 -6.97 -0.61 -6.68
CA LEU A 127 -8.32 -0.03 -6.65
C LEU A 127 -9.28 -0.93 -7.44
N PHE A 128 -10.18 -1.60 -6.72
CA PHE A 128 -11.29 -2.35 -7.33
C PHE A 128 -12.65 -1.69 -7.03
N LYS A 129 -13.14 -1.83 -5.78
CA LYS A 129 -14.39 -1.17 -5.32
C LYS A 129 -14.15 0.13 -4.56
N GLY A 130 -13.03 0.20 -3.83
CA GLY A 130 -12.65 1.37 -3.01
C GLY A 130 -13.13 1.32 -1.55
N ASP A 131 -13.80 0.25 -1.10
CA ASP A 131 -14.33 0.16 0.27
C ASP A 131 -13.26 0.45 1.36
N SER A 132 -12.05 -0.10 1.18
CA SER A 132 -10.90 0.14 2.06
C SER A 132 -10.49 1.62 2.14
N LEU A 133 -10.57 2.34 1.02
CA LEU A 133 -10.29 3.79 0.96
C LEU A 133 -11.41 4.58 1.65
N ILE A 134 -12.67 4.19 1.47
CA ILE A 134 -13.81 4.85 2.12
C ILE A 134 -13.64 4.79 3.64
N ASP A 135 -13.32 3.61 4.16
CA ASP A 135 -13.13 3.41 5.60
C ASP A 135 -11.92 4.16 6.14
N ALA A 136 -10.79 4.15 5.42
CA ALA A 136 -9.56 4.83 5.83
C ALA A 136 -9.67 6.37 5.79
N THR A 137 -10.33 6.91 4.77
CA THR A 137 -10.44 8.37 4.57
C THR A 137 -11.47 9.03 5.49
N ARG A 138 -12.46 8.26 5.98
CA ARG A 138 -13.51 8.78 6.88
C ARG A 138 -12.93 9.52 8.09
N GLU A 139 -11.92 8.96 8.77
CA GLU A 139 -11.34 9.63 9.94
C GLU A 139 -10.51 10.85 9.54
N LEU A 140 -9.71 10.79 8.46
CA LEU A 140 -8.95 11.96 8.01
C LEU A 140 -9.87 13.15 7.71
N ARG A 141 -11.01 12.90 7.05
CA ARG A 141 -12.05 13.90 6.79
C ARG A 141 -12.64 14.47 8.07
N LYS A 142 -12.95 13.62 9.05
CA LYS A 142 -13.49 14.06 10.35
C LYS A 142 -12.57 15.04 11.09
N TYR A 143 -11.25 14.90 10.95
CA TYR A 143 -10.26 15.81 11.54
C TYR A 143 -9.83 16.96 10.59
N GLY A 144 -10.42 17.01 9.39
CA GLY A 144 -10.08 18.00 8.35
C GLY A 144 -8.64 17.88 7.84
N ILE A 145 -8.03 16.70 7.96
CA ILE A 145 -6.65 16.46 7.51
C ILE A 145 -6.67 16.27 6.00
N PRO A 146 -6.00 17.11 5.20
CA PRO A 146 -5.95 16.92 3.75
C PRO A 146 -5.11 15.69 3.41
N PHE A 147 -5.52 14.97 2.38
CA PHE A 147 -4.83 13.77 1.93
C PHE A 147 -4.86 13.62 0.42
N ASP A 148 -3.83 12.95 -0.06
CA ASP A 148 -3.70 12.45 -1.42
C ASP A 148 -3.81 10.92 -1.40
N ILE A 149 -4.22 10.32 -2.52
CA ILE A 149 -4.30 8.88 -2.69
C ILE A 149 -3.39 8.47 -3.85
N GLY A 150 -2.55 7.46 -3.64
CA GLY A 150 -1.75 6.81 -4.67
C GLY A 150 -2.07 5.33 -4.76
N ILE A 151 -2.51 4.88 -5.94
CA ILE A 151 -2.83 3.47 -6.20
C ILE A 151 -1.86 2.94 -7.24
N PHE A 152 -1.30 1.76 -7.02
CA PHE A 152 -0.42 1.16 -8.02
C PHE A 152 -1.23 0.68 -9.23
N LEU A 153 -2.34 -0.03 -9.01
CA LEU A 153 -3.14 -0.61 -10.07
C LEU A 153 -4.64 -0.30 -9.91
N ALA A 154 -5.26 0.34 -10.90
CA ALA A 154 -6.72 0.46 -10.96
C ALA A 154 -7.32 -0.61 -11.87
N ILE A 155 -8.19 -1.46 -11.33
CA ILE A 155 -8.80 -2.60 -12.03
C ILE A 155 -10.23 -2.27 -12.44
N ASN A 156 -10.55 -2.44 -13.73
CA ASN A 156 -11.89 -2.18 -14.27
C ASN A 156 -12.37 -0.76 -13.92
N LYS A 157 -11.46 0.20 -14.13
CA LYS A 157 -11.68 1.64 -13.95
C LYS A 157 -11.14 2.36 -15.17
N ASN A 158 -11.82 3.43 -15.55
CA ASN A 158 -11.28 4.44 -16.45
C ASN A 158 -10.88 5.70 -15.65
N PRO A 159 -10.24 6.70 -16.27
CA PRO A 159 -9.89 7.95 -15.59
C PRO A 159 -11.09 8.72 -15.00
N GLU A 160 -12.27 8.63 -15.60
CA GLU A 160 -13.49 9.30 -15.10
C GLU A 160 -13.97 8.66 -13.79
N ASP A 161 -13.90 7.33 -13.67
CA ASP A 161 -14.22 6.62 -12.43
C ASP A 161 -13.29 7.03 -11.29
N VAL A 162 -12.01 7.23 -11.59
CA VAL A 162 -11.00 7.68 -10.62
C VAL A 162 -11.29 9.12 -10.17
N GLU A 163 -11.66 10.01 -11.08
CA GLU A 163 -12.03 11.39 -10.73
C GLU A 163 -13.33 11.44 -9.91
N HIS A 164 -14.33 10.61 -10.24
CA HIS A 164 -15.52 10.46 -9.41
C HIS A 164 -15.18 9.94 -8.01
N MET A 165 -14.31 8.94 -7.90
CA MET A 165 -13.86 8.41 -6.62
C MET A 165 -13.10 9.47 -5.80
N LYS A 166 -12.22 10.24 -6.44
CA LYS A 166 -11.52 11.37 -5.82
C LYS A 166 -12.49 12.39 -5.23
N GLY A 167 -13.52 12.78 -5.99
CA GLY A 167 -14.57 13.68 -5.52
C GLY A 167 -15.36 13.10 -4.36
N PHE A 168 -15.78 11.83 -4.45
CA PHE A 168 -16.53 11.14 -3.41
C PHE A 168 -15.74 11.01 -2.09
N LEU A 169 -14.43 10.74 -2.20
CA LEU A 169 -13.54 10.63 -1.04
C LEU A 169 -13.06 11.99 -0.52
N GLU A 170 -13.32 13.09 -1.23
CA GLU A 170 -12.78 14.43 -0.95
C GLU A 170 -11.24 14.45 -0.90
N ALA A 171 -10.60 13.62 -1.71
CA ALA A 171 -9.14 13.59 -1.81
C ALA A 171 -8.63 14.83 -2.56
N SER A 172 -7.52 15.41 -2.09
CA SER A 172 -6.90 16.57 -2.74
C SER A 172 -6.32 16.20 -4.11
N ALA A 173 -5.76 14.99 -4.22
CA ALA A 173 -5.33 14.40 -5.48
C ALA A 173 -5.48 12.87 -5.44
N PHE A 174 -5.61 12.28 -6.62
CA PHE A 174 -5.69 10.83 -6.81
C PHE A 174 -4.75 10.45 -7.95
N TYR A 175 -3.75 9.64 -7.65
CA TYR A 175 -2.69 9.22 -8.57
C TYR A 175 -2.79 7.72 -8.80
N VAL A 176 -2.61 7.30 -10.05
CA VAL A 176 -2.73 5.90 -10.46
C VAL A 176 -1.49 5.50 -11.25
N GLY A 177 -0.81 4.45 -10.81
CA GLY A 177 0.38 3.91 -11.46
C GLY A 177 0.06 3.26 -12.80
N ASP A 178 -0.97 2.41 -12.85
CA ASP A 178 -1.40 1.73 -14.06
C ASP A 178 -2.92 1.43 -14.03
N PHE A 179 -3.50 1.24 -15.21
CA PHE A 179 -4.87 0.79 -15.41
C PHE A 179 -4.87 -0.59 -16.04
N THR A 180 -5.67 -1.50 -15.50
CA THR A 180 -5.88 -2.82 -16.09
C THR A 180 -7.36 -3.13 -16.21
N VAL A 181 -7.67 -3.95 -17.21
CA VAL A 181 -9.00 -4.51 -17.41
C VAL A 181 -8.91 -6.01 -17.15
N TYR A 182 -9.69 -6.48 -16.19
CA TYR A 182 -9.92 -7.89 -15.95
C TYR A 182 -11.28 -8.25 -16.56
N THR A 183 -11.25 -8.92 -17.71
CA THR A 183 -12.44 -9.54 -18.29
C THR A 183 -12.53 -10.95 -17.72
N ASP A 184 -13.06 -11.11 -16.52
CA ASP A 184 -13.52 -12.43 -16.15
C ASP A 184 -14.77 -12.71 -16.99
N GLU A 185 -14.73 -13.73 -17.85
CA GLU A 185 -15.93 -14.33 -18.45
C GLU A 185 -16.91 -14.87 -17.37
N MET A 186 -16.57 -14.74 -16.08
CA MET A 186 -17.42 -15.05 -14.93
C MET A 186 -18.22 -13.87 -14.37
N ASP A 187 -18.05 -12.63 -14.83
CA ASP A 187 -18.78 -11.48 -14.25
C ASP A 187 -20.31 -11.53 -14.53
N ASP A 188 -20.76 -12.26 -15.54
CA ASP A 188 -22.21 -12.51 -15.75
C ASP A 188 -22.79 -13.58 -14.80
N ALA A 189 -21.96 -14.33 -14.08
CA ALA A 189 -22.39 -15.40 -13.17
C ALA A 189 -21.91 -15.25 -11.71
N ALA A 190 -21.05 -14.27 -11.42
CA ALA A 190 -20.41 -14.10 -10.11
C ALA A 190 -21.18 -13.12 -9.20
N VAL A 191 -22.33 -13.57 -8.70
CA VAL A 191 -22.66 -13.21 -7.30
C VAL A 191 -21.45 -13.68 -6.47
N PRO A 192 -20.77 -12.78 -5.71
CA PRO A 192 -19.61 -13.19 -4.94
C PRO A 192 -20.04 -14.31 -3.98
N ARG A 193 -19.58 -15.53 -4.24
CA ARG A 193 -19.66 -16.57 -3.22
C ARG A 193 -18.72 -16.10 -2.12
N PRO A 194 -19.17 -16.02 -0.85
CA PRO A 194 -18.28 -15.73 0.25
C PRO A 194 -17.06 -16.62 0.12
N ILE A 195 -15.86 -16.04 0.19
CA ILE A 195 -14.63 -16.82 0.30
C ILE A 195 -14.86 -17.72 1.52
N GLU A 196 -15.08 -19.02 1.29
CA GLU A 196 -15.00 -20.00 2.37
C GLU A 196 -13.60 -19.83 2.92
N LYS A 197 -13.51 -19.31 4.14
CA LYS A 197 -12.26 -19.04 4.84
C LYS A 197 -11.39 -20.30 4.76
N ARG A 198 -10.44 -20.32 3.82
CA ARG A 198 -9.35 -21.29 3.79
C ARG A 198 -8.53 -21.07 5.05
N LYS A 199 -8.79 -21.90 6.07
CA LYS A 199 -8.13 -21.88 7.39
C LYS A 199 -6.62 -22.12 7.27
N ASP A 200 -6.18 -22.63 6.14
CA ASP A 200 -4.83 -23.00 5.74
C ASP A 200 -3.95 -21.82 5.28
N LEU A 201 -4.52 -20.68 4.89
CA LEU A 201 -3.75 -19.47 4.53
C LEU A 201 -3.60 -18.46 5.69
N LEU A 202 -4.05 -18.81 6.90
CA LEU A 202 -3.85 -18.00 8.10
C LEU A 202 -2.60 -18.46 8.86
N GLY A 203 -1.44 -18.04 8.36
CA GLY A 203 -0.22 -17.91 9.18
C GLY A 203 -0.40 -16.91 10.34
N VAL A 204 -1.48 -16.13 10.33
CA VAL A 204 -1.89 -15.25 11.44
C VAL A 204 -3.02 -15.92 12.22
N ARG A 205 -2.69 -16.64 13.29
CA ARG A 205 -3.70 -17.01 14.29
C ARG A 205 -4.17 -15.74 15.00
N ARG A 206 -5.47 -15.44 14.89
CA ARG A 206 -6.13 -14.55 15.84
C ARG A 206 -6.07 -15.23 17.21
N PHE A 207 -5.27 -14.70 18.12
CA PHE A 207 -5.36 -15.08 19.52
C PHE A 207 -6.76 -14.66 20.02
N PRO A 208 -7.63 -15.59 20.44
CA PRO A 208 -8.83 -15.21 21.17
C PRO A 208 -8.37 -14.47 22.43
N ARG A 209 -9.01 -13.33 22.76
CA ARG A 209 -8.73 -12.46 23.92
C ARG A 209 -8.05 -13.25 25.05
N MET A 210 -6.72 -13.21 25.08
CA MET A 210 -5.98 -13.66 26.25
C MET A 210 -6.22 -12.61 27.31
N VAL A 211 -7.01 -12.97 28.32
CA VAL A 211 -6.88 -12.33 29.62
C VAL A 211 -5.46 -12.64 30.07
N ILE A 212 -4.56 -11.66 30.00
CA ILE A 212 -3.20 -11.77 30.52
C ILE A 212 -3.32 -11.71 32.04
N ALA A 213 -3.67 -12.84 32.64
CA ALA A 213 -3.46 -13.10 34.04
C ALA A 213 -2.56 -14.34 34.10
N ASP A 214 -1.35 -14.13 34.62
CA ASP A 214 -0.42 -15.15 35.12
C ASP A 214 0.22 -16.13 34.11
N LEU A 215 0.80 -15.62 33.01
CA LEU A 215 1.81 -16.39 32.26
C LEU A 215 3.22 -15.86 32.54
N ASP A 216 4.02 -16.72 33.16
CA ASP A 216 5.45 -16.55 33.38
C ASP A 216 6.16 -16.34 32.01
N PRO A 217 6.83 -15.19 31.78
CA PRO A 217 7.40 -14.82 30.49
C PRO A 217 8.73 -15.55 30.27
N THR A 218 8.68 -16.87 30.19
CA THR A 218 9.80 -17.62 29.61
C THR A 218 9.74 -17.43 28.08
N PRO A 219 10.75 -16.80 27.46
CA PRO A 219 10.76 -16.65 26.01
C PRO A 219 10.74 -18.04 25.38
N SER A 220 9.68 -18.33 24.62
CA SER A 220 9.63 -19.56 23.83
C SER A 220 10.80 -19.54 22.84
N PRO A 221 11.50 -20.67 22.62
CA PRO A 221 12.55 -20.74 21.60
C PRO A 221 11.95 -20.34 20.25
N ILE A 222 12.68 -19.49 19.52
CA ILE A 222 12.33 -19.04 18.17
C ILE A 222 12.11 -20.30 17.32
N SER A 223 10.91 -20.45 16.75
CA SER A 223 10.59 -21.63 15.95
C SER A 223 11.32 -21.57 14.59
N GLU A 224 11.56 -22.73 13.96
CA GLU A 224 12.10 -22.79 12.58
C GLU A 224 11.25 -21.97 11.59
N ARG A 225 9.94 -21.85 11.87
CA ARG A 225 9.02 -21.02 11.11
C ARG A 225 9.29 -19.52 11.26
N ASP A 226 9.61 -19.07 12.47
CA ASP A 226 9.97 -17.66 12.71
C ASP A 226 11.30 -17.29 12.02
N ILE A 227 12.22 -18.25 11.86
CA ILE A 227 13.49 -18.08 11.11
C ILE A 227 13.20 -18.00 9.60
N GLN A 228 12.36 -18.89 9.07
CA GLN A 228 11.94 -18.85 7.66
C GLN A 228 11.22 -17.54 7.32
N ASP A 229 10.31 -17.09 8.20
CA ASP A 229 9.63 -15.81 8.06
C ASP A 229 10.64 -14.65 8.08
N ALA A 230 11.66 -14.68 8.94
CA ALA A 230 12.70 -13.65 9.00
C ALA A 230 13.53 -13.56 7.71
N ASP A 231 13.87 -14.68 7.08
CA ASP A 231 14.58 -14.69 5.80
C ASP A 231 13.70 -14.16 4.66
N VAL A 232 12.41 -14.52 4.63
CA VAL A 232 11.43 -13.97 3.69
C VAL A 232 11.31 -12.45 3.85
N PHE A 233 11.23 -11.95 5.08
CA PHE A 233 11.20 -10.51 5.35
C PHE A 233 12.49 -9.82 4.94
N ARG A 234 13.66 -10.42 5.22
CA ARG A 234 14.97 -9.88 4.83
C ARG A 234 15.08 -9.79 3.32
N LEU A 235 14.75 -10.86 2.62
CA LEU A 235 14.78 -10.94 1.16
C LEU A 235 13.82 -9.91 0.54
N GLY A 236 12.58 -9.82 1.05
CA GLY A 236 11.63 -8.81 0.60
C GLY A 236 12.16 -7.39 0.78
N ARG A 237 12.84 -7.11 1.89
CA ARG A 237 13.49 -5.82 2.12
C ARG A 237 14.63 -5.54 1.15
N GLU A 238 15.51 -6.52 0.89
CA GLU A 238 16.61 -6.38 -0.08
C GLU A 238 16.08 -6.04 -1.49
N HIS A 239 15.01 -6.69 -1.92
CA HIS A 239 14.39 -6.40 -3.22
C HIS A 239 13.69 -5.03 -3.26
N ILE A 240 12.96 -4.64 -2.20
CA ILE A 240 12.38 -3.30 -2.08
C ILE A 240 13.50 -2.25 -2.13
N ASP A 241 14.61 -2.49 -1.42
CA ASP A 241 15.75 -1.60 -1.37
C ASP A 241 16.40 -1.43 -2.75
N ALA A 242 16.59 -2.53 -3.47
CA ALA A 242 17.11 -2.50 -4.84
C ALA A 242 16.17 -1.74 -5.80
N LEU A 243 14.86 -2.02 -5.74
CA LEU A 243 13.86 -1.33 -6.55
C LEU A 243 13.86 0.18 -6.27
N VAL A 244 13.84 0.58 -5.00
CA VAL A 244 13.84 2.00 -4.61
C VAL A 244 15.13 2.69 -5.06
N ASN A 245 16.28 2.03 -4.94
CA ASN A 245 17.54 2.59 -5.43
C ASN A 245 17.50 2.84 -6.94
N ASN A 246 16.95 1.90 -7.72
CA ASN A 246 16.80 2.05 -9.17
C ASN A 246 15.87 3.23 -9.51
N LEU A 247 14.71 3.33 -8.85
CA LEU A 247 13.76 4.43 -9.03
C LEU A 247 14.39 5.79 -8.69
N VAL A 248 15.10 5.90 -7.56
CA VAL A 248 15.79 7.14 -7.16
C VAL A 248 16.87 7.51 -8.18
N GLN A 249 17.68 6.55 -8.64
CA GLN A 249 18.69 6.81 -9.66
C GLN A 249 18.06 7.29 -10.98
N LYS A 250 16.95 6.67 -11.39
CA LYS A 250 16.23 7.02 -12.61
C LYS A 250 15.65 8.44 -12.56
N HIS A 251 15.02 8.83 -11.45
CA HIS A 251 14.35 10.13 -11.32
C HIS A 251 15.27 11.29 -10.92
N THR A 252 16.54 11.03 -10.60
CA THR A 252 17.51 12.08 -10.25
C THR A 252 18.57 12.33 -11.32
N LYS A 253 18.61 11.51 -12.37
CA LYS A 253 19.51 11.70 -13.53
C LYS A 253 18.92 12.55 -14.66
N ASN A 254 17.61 12.78 -14.63
CA ASN A 254 16.87 13.64 -15.56
C ASN A 254 16.61 15.01 -14.92
#